data_AF-A0A7X7NQP6-F1
#
_entry.id   AF-A0A7X7NQP6-F1
#
_cell.length_a   1.000
_cell.length_b   1.000
_cell.length_c   1.000
_cell.angle_alpha   90.00
_cell.angle_beta   90.00
_cell.angle_gamma   90.00
#
_symmetry.space_group_name_H-M   'P 1'
#
loop_
_entity.id
_entity.type
_entity.pdbx_description
1 polymer ?
#
loop_
_entity_poly.entity_id
_entity_poly.type
_entity_poly.pdbx_seq_one_letter_code
_entity_poly.pdbx_strand_id
1 'polypeptide(L)'
;MNDELTHRYDEAVTALAEVDLTSSTAAVTSLTRARDAVQSALDEAMAQAVTREGASLRQVAALAGIAPNSVSPRLARSAALSAYSRDGRVDAQGIALARADHQQDAPMRFVRRTSKGNNRD
;
A
#
# COMPACT_ATOMS: atom_id res chain seq x y z
N MET A 1 9.31 -8.87 2.15
CA MET A 1 8.95 -7.60 1.46
C MET A 1 7.87 -7.89 0.43
N ASN A 2 6.64 -7.38 0.69
CA ASN A 2 5.27 -7.85 0.36
C ASN A 2 4.53 -8.49 1.54
N ASP A 3 5.24 -8.80 2.61
CA ASP A 3 4.74 -9.64 3.70
C ASP A 3 3.42 -9.15 4.29
N GLU A 4 3.25 -7.84 4.52
CA GLU A 4 1.98 -7.33 5.05
C GLU A 4 0.83 -7.44 4.05
N LEU A 5 1.02 -7.08 2.77
CA LEU A 5 -0.05 -7.21 1.78
C LEU A 5 -0.43 -8.68 1.58
N THR A 6 0.56 -9.57 1.50
CA THR A 6 0.32 -11.01 1.42
C THR A 6 -0.43 -11.50 2.67
N HIS A 7 -0.02 -11.08 3.87
CA HIS A 7 -0.68 -11.42 5.12
C HIS A 7 -2.14 -10.95 5.13
N ARG A 8 -2.42 -9.69 4.75
CA ARG A 8 -3.80 -9.17 4.67
C ARG A 8 -4.62 -9.84 3.60
N TYR A 9 -4.01 -10.21 2.48
CA TYR A 9 -4.67 -11.01 1.45
C TYR A 9 -5.08 -12.39 2.00
N ASP A 10 -4.18 -13.08 2.70
CA ASP A 10 -4.46 -14.39 3.30
C ASP A 10 -5.53 -14.30 4.39
N GLU A 11 -5.51 -13.24 5.21
CA GLU A 11 -6.58 -12.93 6.17
C GLU A 11 -7.93 -12.74 5.47
N ALA A 12 -7.96 -12.00 4.36
CA ALA A 12 -9.17 -11.76 3.58
C ALA A 12 -9.73 -13.05 2.95
N VAL A 13 -8.85 -13.90 2.40
CA VAL A 13 -9.23 -15.22 1.86
C VAL A 13 -9.79 -16.12 2.96
N THR A 14 -9.13 -16.15 4.12
CA THR A 14 -9.59 -16.93 5.29
C THR A 14 -10.96 -16.44 5.76
N ALA A 15 -11.14 -15.13 5.94
CA ALA A 15 -12.40 -14.56 6.37
C ALA A 15 -13.55 -14.80 5.38
N LEU A 16 -13.27 -14.83 4.08
CA LEU A 16 -14.25 -15.20 3.05
C LEU A 16 -14.59 -16.70 3.10
N ALA A 17 -13.62 -17.57 3.38
CA ALA A 17 -13.84 -19.01 3.51
C ALA A 17 -14.66 -19.38 4.76
N GLU A 18 -14.61 -18.55 5.80
CA GLU A 18 -15.32 -18.71 7.07
C GLU A 18 -16.74 -18.11 7.07
N VAL A 19 -17.27 -17.67 5.92
CA VAL A 19 -18.60 -17.08 5.83
C VAL A 19 -19.67 -18.10 6.24
N ASP A 20 -20.40 -17.77 7.30
CA ASP A 20 -21.48 -18.58 7.85
C ASP A 20 -22.81 -18.23 7.16
N LEU A 21 -23.31 -19.16 6.35
CA LEU A 21 -24.57 -19.04 5.62
C LEU A 21 -25.72 -19.82 6.26
N THR A 22 -25.56 -20.28 7.51
CA THR A 22 -26.62 -21.02 8.23
C THR A 22 -27.84 -20.16 8.56
N SER A 23 -27.68 -18.84 8.68
CA SER A 23 -28.76 -17.87 8.85
C SER A 23 -28.39 -16.50 8.29
N SER A 24 -29.38 -15.67 7.98
CA SER A 24 -29.14 -14.30 7.51
C SER A 24 -28.35 -13.45 8.51
N THR A 25 -28.60 -13.61 9.81
CA THR A 25 -27.88 -12.87 10.86
C THR A 25 -26.42 -13.30 10.97
N ALA A 26 -26.16 -14.61 10.88
CA ALA A 26 -24.81 -15.15 10.83
C ALA A 26 -24.06 -14.69 9.57
N ALA A 27 -24.75 -14.65 8.43
CA ALA A 27 -24.19 -14.15 7.18
C ALA A 27 -23.83 -12.67 7.27
N VAL A 28 -24.69 -11.80 7.83
CA VAL A 28 -24.37 -10.38 8.03
C VAL A 28 -23.10 -10.20 8.87
N THR A 29 -22.95 -10.99 9.93
CA THR A 29 -21.81 -10.89 10.84
C THR A 29 -20.51 -11.35 10.16
N SER A 30 -20.52 -12.54 9.53
CA SER A 30 -19.33 -13.10 8.89
C SER A 30 -18.93 -12.34 7.62
N LEU A 31 -19.89 -11.91 6.79
CA LEU A 31 -19.63 -11.07 5.62
C LEU A 31 -19.10 -9.68 6.00
N THR A 32 -19.52 -9.12 7.13
CA THR A 32 -18.97 -7.86 7.64
C THR A 32 -17.48 -8.02 7.97
N ARG A 33 -17.10 -9.10 8.66
CA ARG A 33 -15.69 -9.42 8.93
C ARG A 33 -14.90 -9.61 7.63
N ALA A 34 -15.44 -10.36 6.69
CA ALA A 34 -14.79 -10.58 5.39
C ALA A 34 -14.59 -9.28 4.61
N ARG A 35 -15.61 -8.41 4.57
CA ARG A 35 -15.52 -7.08 3.95
C ARG A 35 -14.41 -6.24 4.58
N ASP A 36 -14.32 -6.22 5.91
CA ASP A 36 -13.33 -5.43 6.62
C ASP A 36 -11.89 -5.94 6.37
N ALA A 37 -11.71 -7.27 6.29
CA ALA A 37 -10.43 -7.89 5.93
C ALA A 37 -10.02 -7.56 4.47
N VAL A 38 -10.95 -7.70 3.52
CA VAL A 38 -10.71 -7.29 2.11
C VAL A 38 -10.37 -5.80 2.02
N GLN A 39 -11.04 -4.97 2.80
CA GLN A 39 -10.79 -3.53 2.84
C GLN A 39 -9.39 -3.21 3.40
N SER A 40 -8.92 -3.95 4.40
CA SER A 40 -7.55 -3.85 4.90
C SER A 40 -6.51 -4.23 3.84
N ALA A 41 -6.74 -5.32 3.10
CA ALA A 41 -5.85 -5.74 2.01
C ALA A 41 -5.81 -4.70 0.87
N LEU A 42 -6.97 -4.11 0.54
CA LEU A 42 -7.04 -3.03 -0.44
C LEU A 42 -6.27 -1.78 0.02
N ASP A 43 -6.39 -1.40 1.30
CA ASP A 43 -5.66 -0.25 1.86
C ASP A 43 -4.13 -0.45 1.75
N GLU A 44 -3.62 -1.67 2.00
CA GLU A 44 -2.21 -2.03 1.79
C GLU A 44 -1.80 -1.98 0.30
N ALA A 45 -2.60 -2.55 -0.59
CA ALA A 45 -2.32 -2.55 -2.02
C ALA A 45 -2.26 -1.11 -2.57
N MET A 46 -3.19 -0.26 -2.15
CA MET A 46 -3.19 1.16 -2.47
C MET A 46 -1.91 1.86 -2.00
N ALA A 47 -1.45 1.56 -0.77
CA ALA A 47 -0.23 2.14 -0.24
C ALA A 47 1.01 1.72 -1.03
N GLN A 48 1.14 0.43 -1.34
CA GLN A 48 2.26 -0.08 -2.12
C GLN A 48 2.28 0.46 -3.55
N ALA A 49 1.12 0.59 -4.21
CA ALA A 49 1.03 1.22 -5.53
C ALA A 49 1.55 2.66 -5.49
N VAL A 50 1.23 3.43 -4.45
CA VAL A 50 1.72 4.81 -4.29
C VAL A 50 3.22 4.84 -4.01
N THR A 51 3.73 4.00 -3.11
CA THR A 51 5.10 4.13 -2.61
C THR A 51 6.13 3.40 -3.44
N ARG A 52 5.81 2.22 -3.99
CA ARG A 52 6.75 1.36 -4.73
C ARG A 52 6.63 1.52 -6.23
N GLU A 53 5.41 1.61 -6.75
CA GLU A 53 5.16 1.72 -8.19
C GLU A 53 5.06 3.18 -8.66
N GLY A 54 5.00 4.13 -7.72
CA GLY A 54 4.93 5.55 -8.02
C GLY A 54 3.57 6.02 -8.52
N ALA A 55 2.50 5.23 -8.36
CA ALA A 55 1.15 5.61 -8.76
C ALA A 55 0.70 6.89 -8.05
N SER A 56 -0.04 7.74 -8.76
CA SER A 56 -0.62 8.94 -8.17
C SER A 56 -1.88 8.63 -7.34
N LEU A 57 -2.19 9.46 -6.36
CA LEU A 57 -3.42 9.33 -5.55
C LEU A 57 -4.70 9.32 -6.40
N ARG A 58 -4.69 10.07 -7.51
CA ARG A 58 -5.82 10.09 -8.46
C ARG A 58 -5.96 8.76 -9.21
N GLN A 59 -4.85 8.19 -9.69
CA GLN A 59 -4.86 6.88 -10.36
C GLN A 59 -5.35 5.79 -9.40
N VAL A 60 -4.83 5.77 -8.18
CA VAL A 60 -5.23 4.79 -7.15
C VAL A 60 -6.70 4.95 -6.78
N ALA A 61 -7.21 6.17 -6.64
CA ALA A 61 -8.64 6.41 -6.41
C ALA A 61 -9.51 5.83 -7.52
N ALA A 62 -9.11 6.04 -8.79
CA ALA A 62 -9.83 5.54 -9.95
C ALA A 62 -9.82 4.00 -10.01
N LEU A 63 -8.65 3.36 -9.77
CA LEU A 63 -8.53 1.91 -9.73
C LEU A 63 -9.36 1.29 -8.61
N ALA A 64 -9.39 1.92 -7.43
CA ALA A 64 -10.15 1.45 -6.29
C ALA A 64 -11.66 1.80 -6.35
N GLY A 65 -12.11 2.55 -7.36
CA GLY A 65 -13.51 2.97 -7.49
C GLY A 65 -14.00 3.88 -6.36
N ILE A 66 -13.12 4.71 -5.79
CA ILE A 66 -13.44 5.61 -4.68
C ILE A 66 -13.17 7.08 -5.02
N ALA A 67 -13.75 7.98 -4.22
CA ALA A 67 -13.46 9.40 -4.33
C ALA A 67 -11.99 9.70 -3.93
N PRO A 68 -11.29 10.64 -4.59
CA PRO A 68 -9.89 10.95 -4.28
C PRO A 68 -9.64 11.36 -2.82
N ASN A 69 -10.60 12.03 -2.17
CA ASN A 69 -10.51 12.44 -0.77
C ASN A 69 -10.59 11.28 0.24
N SER A 70 -11.03 10.10 -0.22
CA SER A 70 -11.07 8.86 0.57
C SER A 70 -9.73 8.12 0.59
N VAL A 71 -8.79 8.45 -0.29
CA VAL A 71 -7.50 7.75 -0.39
C VAL A 71 -6.62 8.04 0.82
N SER A 72 -6.39 9.30 1.16
CA SER A 72 -5.49 9.68 2.25
C SER A 72 -5.78 9.00 3.61
N PRO A 73 -7.03 8.95 4.11
CA PRO A 73 -7.34 8.24 5.36
C PRO A 73 -7.26 6.71 5.22
N ARG A 74 -7.36 6.15 4.00
CA ARG A 74 -7.12 4.73 3.74
C ARG A 74 -5.63 4.41 3.83
N LEU A 75 -4.79 5.22 3.20
CA LEU A 75 -3.34 5.10 3.28
C LEU A 75 -2.86 5.16 4.73
N ALA A 76 -3.44 6.03 5.56
CA ALA A 76 -3.08 6.14 6.98
C ALA A 76 -3.36 4.86 7.80
N ARG A 77 -4.27 3.99 7.36
CA ARG A 77 -4.54 2.71 8.02
C ARG A 77 -3.61 1.59 7.58
N SER A 78 -2.91 1.76 6.47
CA SER A 78 -1.95 0.76 6.01
C SER A 78 -0.69 0.75 6.88
N ALA A 79 -0.13 -0.42 7.16
CA ALA A 79 1.16 -0.55 7.80
C ALA A 79 2.25 0.16 6.99
N ALA A 80 2.18 0.10 5.65
CA ALA A 80 3.14 0.74 4.76
C ALA A 80 3.22 2.27 4.92
N LEU A 81 2.14 2.93 5.35
CA LEU A 81 2.09 4.40 5.42
C LEU A 81 1.64 4.99 6.77
N SER A 82 1.22 4.16 7.73
CA SER A 82 0.71 4.63 9.03
C SER A 82 1.72 5.48 9.81
N ALA A 83 3.00 5.10 9.77
CA ALA A 83 4.11 5.82 10.41
C ALA A 83 4.35 7.23 9.80
N TYR A 84 3.88 7.46 8.57
CA TYR A 84 4.00 8.74 7.87
C TYR A 84 2.70 9.56 7.92
N SER A 85 1.70 9.10 8.66
CA SER A 85 0.42 9.80 8.80
C SER A 85 0.51 10.96 9.78
N ARG A 86 -0.28 12.01 9.51
CA ARG A 86 -0.52 13.16 10.39
C ARG A 86 -2.03 13.38 10.44
N ASP A 87 -2.59 13.46 11.64
CA ASP A 87 -4.03 13.65 11.87
C ASP A 87 -4.92 12.62 11.14
N GLY A 88 -4.46 11.35 11.13
CA GLY A 88 -5.18 10.23 10.50
C GLY A 88 -5.20 10.28 8.97
N ARG A 89 -4.29 11.05 8.36
CA ARG A 89 -4.18 11.23 6.91
C ARG A 89 -2.72 11.17 6.48
N VAL A 90 -2.47 10.68 5.28
CA VAL A 90 -1.14 10.76 4.65
C VAL A 90 -1.17 11.88 3.62
N ASP A 91 -0.29 12.86 3.79
CA ASP A 91 -0.11 13.98 2.87
C ASP A 91 1.02 13.72 1.85
N ALA A 92 1.25 14.69 0.96
CA ALA A 92 2.28 14.57 -0.07
C ALA A 92 3.70 14.45 0.52
N GLN A 93 3.95 15.07 1.68
CA GLN A 93 5.24 14.99 2.36
C GLN A 93 5.47 13.59 2.93
N GLY A 94 4.47 13.01 3.59
CA GLY A 94 4.52 11.63 4.11
C GLY A 94 4.76 10.62 2.99
N ILE A 95 4.10 10.78 1.84
CA ILE A 95 4.33 9.93 0.66
C ILE A 95 5.76 10.09 0.12
N ALA A 96 6.27 11.32 0.06
CA ALA A 96 7.63 11.56 -0.43
C ALA A 96 8.69 10.92 0.46
N LEU A 97 8.52 11.00 1.79
CA LEU A 97 9.40 10.35 2.76
C LEU A 97 9.34 8.82 2.63
N ALA A 98 8.14 8.24 2.59
CA ALA A 98 7.98 6.79 2.42
C ALA A 98 8.62 6.26 1.12
N ARG A 99 8.51 7.03 0.03
CA ARG A 99 9.19 6.72 -1.24
C ARG A 99 10.70 6.80 -1.11
N ALA A 100 11.22 7.81 -0.42
CA ALA A 100 12.66 7.96 -0.21
C ALA A 100 13.22 6.81 0.64
N ASP A 101 12.54 6.41 1.71
CA ASP A 101 12.94 5.29 2.57
C ASP A 101 13.01 3.97 1.76
N HIS A 102 12.00 3.68 0.93
CA HIS A 102 12.05 2.52 0.04
C HIS A 102 13.16 2.56 -1.02
N GLN A 103 13.55 3.75 -1.49
CA GLN A 103 14.68 3.88 -2.42
C GLN A 103 16.02 3.63 -1.72
N GLN A 104 16.14 3.96 -0.43
CA GLN A 104 17.34 3.71 0.36
C GLN A 104 17.51 2.23 0.73
N ASP A 105 16.41 1.48 0.86
CA ASP A 105 16.43 0.02 1.02
C ASP A 105 16.89 -0.72 -0.24
N ALA A 106 16.92 -0.06 -1.41
CA ALA A 106 17.47 -0.65 -2.62
C ALA A 106 19.02 -0.65 -2.55
N PRO A 107 19.69 -1.77 -2.88
CA PRO A 107 21.14 -1.84 -2.79
C PRO A 107 21.77 -0.75 -3.65
N MET A 108 22.60 0.11 -3.03
CA MET A 108 23.31 1.18 -3.75
C MET A 108 24.09 0.56 -4.91
N ARG A 109 23.67 0.87 -6.14
CA ARG A 109 24.38 0.47 -7.35
C ARG A 109 25.66 1.30 -7.45
N PHE A 110 26.77 0.75 -6.97
CA PHE A 110 28.09 1.32 -7.18
C PHE A 110 28.43 1.31 -8.67
N VAL A 111 28.21 2.45 -9.34
CA VAL A 111 28.70 2.65 -10.71
C VAL A 111 30.15 3.08 -10.62
N ARG A 112 31.08 2.24 -11.09
CA ARG A 112 32.48 2.65 -11.26
C ARG A 112 32.53 3.83 -12.22
N ARG A 113 33.04 4.96 -11.75
CA ARG A 113 33.32 6.13 -12.57
C ARG A 113 34.46 5.78 -13.53
N THR A 114 34.17 5.55 -14.80
CA THR A 114 35.20 5.38 -15.82
C THR A 114 35.87 6.73 -16.04
N SER A 115 37.12 6.86 -15.60
CA SER A 115 37.96 8.00 -15.95
C SER A 115 38.22 7.95 -17.46
N LYS A 116 37.53 8.81 -18.21
CA LYS A 116 37.82 9.04 -19.62
C LYS A 116 39.23 9.63 -19.70
N GLY A 117 40.19 8.79 -20.11
CA GLY A 117 41.58 9.17 -20.31
C GLY A 117 41.66 10.35 -21.26
N ASN A 118 42.28 11.42 -20.77
CA ASN A 118 42.60 12.63 -21.52
C ASN A 118 43.77 12.30 -22.46
N ASN A 119 43.47 11.88 -23.69
CA ASN A 119 44.47 11.81 -24.75
C ASN A 119 44.52 13.20 -25.40
N ARG A 120 45.58 13.94 -25.13
CA ARG A 120 45.94 15.14 -25.90
C ARG A 120 47.10 14.75 -26.81
N ASP A 121 46.93 15.16 -28.06
CA ASP A 121 47.89 15.10 -29.17
C ASP A 121 49.23 15.79 -28.85
#